data_AF-A0A7W0ZNR0-F1
#
_entry.id   AF-A0A7W0ZNR0-F1
#
_cell.length_a   1.000
_cell.length_b   1.000
_cell.length_c   1.000
_cell.angle_alpha   90.00
_cell.angle_beta   90.00
_cell.angle_gamma   90.00
#
_symmetry.space_group_name_H-M   'P 1'
#
loop_
_entity.id
_entity.type
_entity.pdbx_description
1 polymer ?
#
loop_
_entity_poly.entity_id
_entity_poly.type
_entity_poly.pdbx_seq_one_letter_code
_entity_poly.pdbx_strand_id
1 'polypeptide(L)'
;MNHADHVRLIEAGLERDSGGVWAEFGAGGGAFTLALREIAGPNVEIVAVDEDRGSLRYLRDAMGRQFPGTHLQLLEADFAGDLTLPPLDGILSANAI
;
A
#
# COMPACT_ATOMS: atom_id res chain seq x y z
N MET A 1 -10.32 6.15 12.64
CA MET A 1 -9.95 7.00 11.50
C MET A 1 -10.68 6.50 10.27
N ASN A 2 -11.25 7.36 9.44
CA ASN A 2 -11.94 6.94 8.22
C ASN A 2 -11.00 7.01 7.00
N HIS A 3 -11.43 6.51 5.85
CA HIS A 3 -10.62 6.51 4.62
C HIS A 3 -10.11 7.90 4.20
N ALA A 4 -10.96 8.93 4.24
CA ALA A 4 -10.60 10.29 3.87
C ALA A 4 -9.53 10.89 4.78
N ASP A 5 -9.50 10.49 6.05
CA ASP A 5 -8.43 10.91 6.97
C ASP A 5 -7.08 10.31 6.55
N HIS A 6 -7.04 9.03 6.14
CA HIS A 6 -5.80 8.39 5.65
C HIS A 6 -5.29 9.06 4.37
N VAL A 7 -6.19 9.41 3.45
CA VAL A 7 -5.86 10.16 2.22
C VAL A 7 -5.21 11.50 2.57
N ARG A 8 -5.84 12.28 3.45
CA ARG A 8 -5.31 13.60 3.88
C ARG A 8 -3.93 13.52 4.53
N LEU A 9 -3.64 12.43 5.24
CA LEU A 9 -2.36 12.27 5.91
C LEU A 9 -1.19 12.09 4.93
N ILE A 10 -1.44 11.52 3.75
CA ILE A 10 -0.37 11.16 2.81
C ILE A 10 -0.42 11.94 1.48
N GLU A 11 -1.52 12.62 1.14
CA GLU A 11 -1.70 13.28 -0.16
C GLU A 11 -0.69 14.39 -0.47
N ALA A 12 -0.05 14.97 0.54
CA ALA A 12 1.00 15.97 0.33
C ALA A 12 2.36 15.35 -0.06
N GLY A 13 2.54 14.04 0.15
CA GLY A 13 3.77 13.32 -0.13
C GLY A 13 3.83 12.64 -1.50
N LEU A 14 2.75 12.72 -2.28
CA LEU A 14 2.66 12.10 -3.60
C LEU A 14 1.84 12.95 -4.57
N GLU A 15 2.27 12.96 -5.83
CA GLU A 15 1.53 13.59 -6.91
C GLU A 15 0.30 12.75 -7.28
N ARG A 16 -0.84 13.41 -7.55
CA ARG A 16 -2.06 12.70 -7.95
C ARG A 16 -1.90 12.06 -9.32
N ASP A 17 -2.41 10.85 -9.47
CA ASP A 17 -2.35 10.05 -10.71
C ASP A 17 -0.93 9.78 -11.22
N SER A 18 0.09 9.82 -10.35
CA SER A 18 1.48 9.58 -10.73
C SER A 18 1.77 8.14 -11.17
N GLY A 19 0.94 7.17 -10.75
CA GLY A 19 1.23 5.75 -10.88
C GLY A 19 2.57 5.38 -10.21
N GLY A 20 3.32 4.50 -10.87
CA GLY A 20 4.65 4.05 -10.42
C GLY A 20 4.59 2.81 -9.52
N VAL A 21 5.77 2.33 -9.13
CA VAL A 21 5.95 1.16 -8.27
C VAL A 21 6.20 1.61 -6.84
N TRP A 22 5.32 1.25 -5.93
CA TRP A 22 5.37 1.65 -4.53
C TRP A 22 5.47 0.44 -3.60
N ALA A 23 6.23 0.57 -2.52
CA ALA A 23 6.20 -0.38 -1.42
C ALA A 23 5.57 0.26 -0.18
N GLU A 24 4.71 -0.49 0.52
CA GLU A 24 4.21 -0.13 1.84
C GLU A 24 4.72 -1.14 2.87
N PHE A 25 5.41 -0.64 3.90
CA PHE A 25 5.90 -1.46 5.02
C PHE A 25 4.95 -1.37 6.22
N GLY A 26 4.46 -2.53 6.67
CA GLY A 26 3.46 -2.63 7.74
C GLY A 26 2.05 -2.34 7.22
N ALA A 27 1.68 -2.92 6.08
CA ALA A 27 0.42 -2.61 5.39
C ALA A 27 -0.83 -2.96 6.21
N GLY A 28 -0.72 -3.90 7.14
CA GLY A 28 -1.81 -4.37 7.99
C GLY A 28 -3.08 -4.67 7.19
N GLY A 29 -4.22 -4.19 7.70
CA GLY A 29 -5.53 -4.32 7.03
C GLY A 29 -5.69 -3.41 5.79
N GLY A 30 -4.69 -2.61 5.44
CA GLY A 30 -4.61 -1.89 4.16
C GLY A 30 -5.23 -0.49 4.13
N ALA A 31 -5.42 0.17 5.28
CA ALA A 31 -6.04 1.50 5.31
C ALA A 31 -5.21 2.54 4.53
N PHE A 32 -3.88 2.52 4.70
CA PHE A 32 -2.97 3.41 3.97
C PHE A 32 -2.69 2.90 2.55
N THR A 33 -2.70 1.58 2.31
CA THR A 33 -2.63 1.02 0.94
C THR A 33 -3.77 1.49 0.05
N LEU A 34 -4.99 1.50 0.58
CA LEU A 34 -6.18 1.96 -0.16
C LEU A 34 -6.09 3.47 -0.44
N ALA A 35 -5.61 4.25 0.53
CA ALA A 35 -5.38 5.68 0.35
C ALA A 35 -4.29 5.95 -0.70
N LEU A 36 -3.18 5.20 -0.66
CA LEU A 36 -2.11 5.28 -1.65
C LEU A 36 -2.65 5.02 -3.05
N ARG A 37 -3.42 3.94 -3.24
CA ARG A 37 -4.07 3.66 -4.52
C ARG A 37 -4.94 4.84 -4.95
N GLU A 38 -5.81 5.34 -4.08
CA GLU A 38 -6.73 6.42 -4.43
C GLU A 38 -6.01 7.66 -4.97
N ILE A 39 -4.88 8.04 -4.38
CA ILE A 39 -4.16 9.24 -4.77
C ILE A 39 -3.25 8.98 -5.98
N ALA A 40 -2.50 7.87 -6.00
CA ALA A 40 -1.57 7.53 -7.07
C ALA A 40 -2.28 7.07 -8.37
N GLY A 41 -3.56 6.73 -8.29
CA GLY A 41 -4.39 6.40 -9.44
C GLY A 41 -4.32 4.92 -9.85
N PRO A 42 -5.02 4.52 -10.92
CA PRO A 42 -5.17 3.11 -11.33
C PRO A 42 -3.88 2.47 -11.88
N ASN A 43 -2.89 3.27 -12.27
CA ASN A 43 -1.64 2.79 -12.87
C ASN A 43 -0.54 2.51 -11.84
N VAL A 44 -0.86 2.57 -10.54
CA VAL A 44 0.08 2.24 -9.48
C VAL A 44 0.23 0.73 -9.33
N GLU A 45 1.46 0.29 -9.15
CA GLU A 45 1.82 -1.06 -8.74
C GLU A 45 2.24 -1.02 -7.28
N ILE A 46 1.60 -1.81 -6.42
CA ILE A 46 1.79 -1.73 -4.98
C ILE A 46 2.33 -3.06 -4.46
N VAL A 47 3.45 -3.01 -3.75
CA VAL A 47 3.99 -4.10 -2.93
C VAL A 47 3.62 -3.82 -1.47
N ALA A 48 2.63 -4.54 -0.96
CA ALA A 48 2.22 -4.45 0.44
C ALA A 48 2.95 -5.50 1.28
N VAL A 49 3.78 -5.04 2.22
CA VAL A 49 4.60 -5.88 3.10
C VAL A 49 4.02 -5.89 4.50
N ASP A 50 3.77 -7.09 5.03
CA ASP A 50 3.33 -7.27 6.42
C ASP A 50 3.67 -8.70 6.90
N GLU A 51 3.91 -8.89 8.19
CA GLU A 51 4.14 -10.23 8.75
C GLU A 51 2.83 -11.01 8.96
N ASP A 52 1.70 -10.31 9.14
CA ASP A 52 0.40 -10.94 9.37
C ASP A 52 -0.30 -11.26 8.04
N ARG A 53 -0.18 -12.53 7.64
CA ARG A 53 -0.91 -13.12 6.51
C ARG A 53 -2.43 -12.91 6.58
N GLY A 54 -3.02 -12.81 7.77
CA GLY A 54 -4.44 -12.53 7.97
C GLY A 54 -4.81 -11.14 7.49
N SER A 55 -4.04 -10.15 7.92
CA SER A 55 -4.14 -8.75 7.51
C SER A 55 -3.97 -8.58 5.99
N LEU A 56 -2.96 -9.22 5.39
CA LEU A 56 -2.76 -9.19 3.94
C LEU A 56 -3.95 -9.76 3.14
N ARG A 57 -4.60 -10.82 3.63
CA ARG A 57 -5.82 -11.35 2.99
C ARG A 57 -6.97 -10.34 3.05
N TYR A 58 -7.17 -9.69 4.19
CA TYR A 58 -8.20 -8.66 4.34
C TYR A 58 -7.95 -7.48 3.40
N LEU A 59 -6.70 -7.02 3.30
CA LEU A 59 -6.27 -5.98 2.38
C LEU A 59 -6.59 -6.34 0.92
N ARG A 60 -6.20 -7.53 0.45
CA ARG A 60 -6.52 -7.98 -0.92
C ARG A 60 -8.03 -7.93 -1.19
N ASP A 61 -8.83 -8.45 -0.26
CA ASP A 61 -10.27 -8.50 -0.45
C ASP A 61 -10.88 -7.09 -0.45
N ALA A 62 -10.37 -6.17 0.37
CA ALA A 62 -10.79 -4.77 0.37
C ALA A 62 -10.39 -4.05 -0.93
N MET A 63 -9.14 -4.21 -1.38
CA MET A 63 -8.63 -3.66 -2.62
C MET A 63 -9.44 -4.16 -3.82
N GLY A 64 -9.71 -5.47 -3.90
CA GLY A 64 -10.51 -6.04 -5.00
C GLY A 64 -11.95 -5.53 -5.05
N ARG A 65 -12.55 -5.18 -3.89
CA ARG A 65 -13.90 -4.61 -3.82
C ARG A 65 -13.94 -3.13 -4.21
N GLN A 66 -12.97 -2.33 -3.76
CA GLN A 66 -12.97 -0.88 -3.97
C GLN A 66 -12.32 -0.47 -5.28
N PHE A 67 -11.26 -1.17 -5.66
CA PHE A 67 -10.38 -0.82 -6.78
C PHE A 67 -10.04 -2.08 -7.61
N PRO A 68 -11.05 -2.68 -8.27
CA PRO A 68 -10.85 -3.88 -9.07
C PRO A 68 -9.79 -3.64 -10.15
N GLY A 69 -8.88 -4.60 -10.32
CA GLY A 69 -7.80 -4.53 -11.30
C GLY A 69 -6.53 -3.80 -10.82
N THR A 70 -6.47 -3.33 -9.58
CA THR A 70 -5.22 -2.78 -9.01
C THR A 70 -4.12 -3.84 -8.98
N HIS A 71 -2.93 -3.48 -9.44
CA HIS A 71 -1.74 -4.32 -9.39
C HIS A 71 -1.19 -4.36 -7.95
N LEU A 72 -1.70 -5.29 -7.14
CA LEU A 72 -1.31 -5.48 -5.75
C LEU A 72 -0.52 -6.78 -5.57
N GLN A 73 0.76 -6.65 -5.23
CA GLN A 73 1.60 -7.75 -4.76
C GLN A 73 1.59 -7.76 -3.23
N LEU A 74 1.23 -8.91 -2.65
CA LEU A 74 1.34 -9.13 -1.20
C LEU A 74 2.66 -9.83 -0.90
N LEU A 75 3.41 -9.30 0.06
CA LEU A 75 4.66 -9.90 0.54
C LEU A 75 4.54 -10.15 2.04
N GLU A 76 4.41 -11.43 2.42
CA GLU A 76 4.45 -11.84 3.83
C GLU A 76 5.90 -11.90 4.29
N ALA A 77 6.35 -10.86 5.02
CA ALA A 77 7.72 -10.75 5.48
C ALA A 77 7.86 -9.78 6.65
N ASP A 78 8.85 -10.03 7.50
CA ASP A 78 9.38 -9.04 8.44
C ASP A 78 10.22 -8.02 7.65
N PHE A 79 9.77 -6.76 7.62
CA PHE A 79 10.44 -5.69 6.89
C PHE A 79 11.70 -5.16 7.59
N ALA A 80 11.98 -5.57 8.83
CA ALA A 80 13.26 -5.34 9.48
C ALA A 80 14.37 -6.27 8.95
N GLY A 81 13.99 -7.34 8.23
CA GLY A 81 14.91 -8.27 7.57
C GLY A 81 15.26 -7.87 6.13
N ASP A 82 16.01 -8.74 5.46
CA ASP A 82 16.37 -8.56 4.05
C ASP A 82 15.15 -8.78 3.15
N LEU A 83 14.79 -7.76 2.37
CA LEU A 83 13.72 -7.83 1.37
C LEU A 83 14.29 -7.69 -0.05
N THR A 84 13.80 -8.52 -0.96
CA THR A 84 14.06 -8.35 -2.40
C THR A 84 12.86 -7.63 -3.03
N LEU A 85 13.06 -6.37 -3.38
CA LEU A 85 12.03 -5.50 -3.97
C LEU A 85 12.47 -5.06 -5.38
N PRO A 86 11.51 -4.79 -6.29
CA PRO A 86 11.83 -4.12 -7.56
C PRO A 86 12.33 -2.69 -7.31
N PRO A 87 12.89 -2.00 -8.31
CA PRO A 87 13.10 -0.55 -8.23
C PRO A 87 11.78 0.15 -7.87
N LEU A 88 11.83 1.02 -6.87
CA LEU A 88 10.65 1.71 -6.33
C LEU A 88 10.70 3.18 -6.71
N ASP A 89 9.55 3.72 -7.09
CA ASP A 89 9.30 5.15 -7.27
C ASP A 89 8.94 5.84 -5.95
N GLY A 90 8.45 5.07 -4.97
CA GLY A 90 8.11 5.58 -3.64
C GLY A 90 7.99 4.49 -2.56
N ILE A 91 8.12 4.93 -1.31
CA ILE A 91 7.93 4.10 -0.12
C ILE A 91 6.92 4.79 0.78
N LEU A 92 5.96 4.00 1.27
CA LEU A 92 5.05 4.39 2.34
C LEU A 92 5.38 3.59 3.60
N SER A 93 5.58 4.27 4.70
CA SER A 93 5.73 3.65 6.01
C SER A 93 4.85 4.41 7.00
N ALA A 94 3.69 3.83 7.30
CA ALA A 94 2.70 4.43 8.18
C ALA A 94 2.51 3.50 9.39
N ASN A 95 3.18 3.83 10.49
CA ASN A 95 3.21 3.07 11.75
C ASN A 95 4.09 1.80 11.74
N ALA A 96 5.20 1.80 11.02
CA ALA A 96 6.24 0.78 11.20
C ALA A 96 7.07 1.09 12.45
N ILE A 97 6.90 0.31 13.52
CA ILE A 97 7.74 0.35 14.73
C ILE A 97 7.86 -1.03 15.33
#